data_AF-A0A945YPI2-F1
#
_entry.id   AF-A0A945YPI2-F1
#
_cell.length_a   1.000
_cell.length_b   1.000
_cell.length_c   1.000
_cell.angle_alpha   90.00
_cell.angle_beta   90.00
_cell.angle_gamma   90.00
#
_symmetry.space_group_name_H-M   'P 1'
#
loop_
_entity.id
_entity.type
_entity.pdbx_description
1 polymer ?
#
loop_
_entity_poly.entity_id
_entity_poly.type
_entity_poly.pdbx_seq_one_letter_code
_entity_poly.pdbx_strand_id
1 'polypeptide(L)'
;MYSICMRYSSCKEDADDIFQEAFYLIYKRIDQLKKPEALSGWIKKIFINTALNNLKSKNESSTSDNLDNIINYDNDININTAMSNLGIEELTTLIQNLPSGCRKVFNMYVIDGYSHGEIANKLGISTGTSKSQLHDGRAILKRNIKNKF
;
A
#
# COMPACT_ATOMS: atom_id res chain seq x y z
N MET A 1 0.67 7.88 7.56
CA MET A 1 0.26 8.08 6.15
C MET A 1 1.45 8.09 5.20
N TYR A 2 2.47 8.94 5.38
CA TYR A 2 3.66 8.93 4.51
C TYR A 2 4.40 7.57 4.46
N SER A 3 4.41 6.83 5.56
CA SER A 3 4.92 5.46 5.60
C SER A 3 4.19 4.49 4.66
N ILE A 4 2.91 4.74 4.35
CA ILE A 4 2.18 3.99 3.32
C ILE A 4 2.75 4.31 1.95
N CYS A 5 2.92 5.60 1.64
CA CYS A 5 3.49 6.05 0.37
C CYS A 5 4.86 5.40 0.12
N MET A 6 5.75 5.45 1.11
CA MET A 6 7.10 4.87 1.03
C MET A 6 7.08 3.37 0.76
N ARG A 7 6.21 2.60 1.43
CA ARG A 7 6.17 1.14 1.24
C ARG A 7 5.69 0.72 -0.15
N TYR A 8 4.84 1.53 -0.78
CA TYR A 8 4.30 1.25 -2.09
C TYR A 8 5.19 1.80 -3.22
N SER A 9 5.93 2.88 -2.96
CA SER A 9 6.82 3.52 -3.93
C SER A 9 8.17 2.79 -4.10
N SER A 10 8.88 3.11 -5.18
CA SER A 10 10.27 2.68 -5.40
C SER A 10 11.29 3.69 -4.87
N CYS A 11 10.92 4.96 -4.81
CA CYS A 11 11.78 6.06 -4.38
C CYS A 11 10.98 7.09 -3.61
N LYS A 12 11.66 8.14 -3.14
CA LYS A 12 11.06 9.21 -2.35
C LYS A 12 10.14 10.09 -3.20
N GLU A 13 10.56 10.40 -4.42
CA GLU A 13 9.80 11.25 -5.36
C GLU A 13 8.42 10.63 -5.64
N ASP A 14 8.39 9.32 -5.92
CA ASP A 14 7.14 8.57 -6.09
C ASP A 14 6.26 8.61 -4.82
N ALA A 15 6.87 8.59 -3.63
CA ALA A 15 6.12 8.69 -2.37
C ALA A 15 5.53 10.08 -2.15
N ASP A 16 6.28 11.13 -2.50
CA ASP A 16 5.87 12.52 -2.42
C ASP A 16 4.68 12.78 -3.37
N ASP A 17 4.73 12.28 -4.61
CA ASP A 17 3.63 12.37 -5.57
C ASP A 17 2.35 11.68 -5.07
N ILE A 18 2.48 10.45 -4.57
CA ILE A 18 1.36 9.70 -3.96
C ILE A 18 0.76 10.50 -2.80
N PHE A 19 1.63 11.09 -1.97
CA PHE A 19 1.19 11.83 -0.79
C PHE A 19 0.41 13.08 -1.18
N GLN A 20 0.92 13.87 -2.12
CA GLN A 20 0.27 15.09 -2.59
C GLN A 20 -1.10 14.79 -3.21
N GLU A 21 -1.17 13.80 -4.10
CA GLU A 21 -2.42 13.40 -4.74
C GLU A 21 -3.45 12.89 -3.71
N ALA A 22 -3.01 12.06 -2.75
CA ALA A 22 -3.90 11.57 -1.70
C ALA A 22 -4.43 12.72 -0.82
N PHE A 23 -3.58 13.68 -0.44
CA PHE A 23 -3.99 14.85 0.33
C PHE A 23 -4.99 15.72 -0.44
N TYR A 24 -4.74 15.94 -1.74
CA TYR A 24 -5.67 16.66 -2.60
C TYR A 24 -7.05 15.98 -2.64
N LEU A 25 -7.09 14.64 -2.82
CA LEU A 25 -8.32 13.87 -2.83
C LEU A 25 -9.06 13.89 -1.48
N ILE A 26 -8.33 13.85 -0.36
CA ILE A 26 -8.90 14.00 0.98
C ILE A 26 -9.59 15.34 1.10
N TYR A 27 -8.92 16.43 0.75
CA TYR A 27 -9.48 17.77 0.81
C TYR A 27 -10.74 17.89 -0.06
N LYS A 28 -10.68 17.37 -1.30
CA LYS A 28 -11.80 17.43 -2.25
C LYS A 28 -13.03 16.63 -1.82
N ARG A 29 -12.87 15.60 -0.98
CA ARG A 29 -13.93 14.64 -0.63
C ARG A 29 -14.25 14.60 0.86
N ILE A 30 -13.71 15.53 1.65
CA ILE A 30 -13.86 15.53 3.11
C ILE A 30 -15.33 15.63 3.54
N ASP A 31 -16.16 16.28 2.71
CA ASP A 31 -17.61 16.38 2.83
C ASP A 31 -18.34 15.03 2.73
N GLN A 32 -17.72 14.02 2.12
CA GLN A 32 -18.27 12.66 2.03
C GLN A 32 -18.09 11.86 3.32
N LEU A 33 -17.29 12.35 4.27
CA LEU A 33 -17.08 11.68 5.55
C LEU A 33 -18.31 11.83 6.45
N LYS A 34 -19.14 10.78 6.47
CA LYS A 34 -20.39 10.75 7.25
C LYS A 34 -20.17 10.57 8.75
N LYS A 35 -19.06 9.96 9.13
CA LYS A 35 -18.75 9.52 10.50
C LYS A 35 -17.34 10.00 10.88
N PRO A 36 -17.22 11.03 11.73
CA PRO A 36 -15.91 11.54 12.16
C PRO A 36 -15.01 10.46 12.78
N GLU A 37 -15.59 9.48 13.46
CA GLU A 37 -14.87 8.35 14.04
C GLU A 37 -14.15 7.48 12.99
N ALA A 38 -14.64 7.46 11.74
CA ALA A 38 -14.05 6.71 10.64
C ALA A 38 -12.93 7.47 9.91
N LEU A 39 -12.58 8.69 10.35
CA LEU A 39 -11.64 9.58 9.65
C LEU A 39 -10.30 8.90 9.34
N SER A 40 -9.69 8.23 10.33
CA SER A 40 -8.38 7.60 10.18
C SER A 40 -8.41 6.49 9.11
N GLY A 41 -9.41 5.60 9.16
CA GLY A 41 -9.58 4.52 8.18
C GLY A 41 -9.91 5.05 6.78
N TRP A 42 -10.75 6.08 6.70
CA TRP A 42 -11.10 6.73 5.43
C TRP A 42 -9.88 7.39 4.76
N ILE A 43 -9.08 8.15 5.52
CA ILE A 43 -7.82 8.73 5.05
C ILE A 43 -6.86 7.63 4.62
N LYS A 44 -6.63 6.60 5.45
CA LYS A 44 -5.75 5.47 5.14
C LYS A 44 -6.10 4.81 3.81
N LYS A 45 -7.40 4.64 3.56
CA LYS A 45 -7.92 4.06 2.32
C LYS A 45 -7.61 4.91 1.10
N ILE A 46 -7.75 6.23 1.20
CA ILE A 46 -7.38 7.15 0.11
C ILE A 46 -5.89 6.98 -0.19
N PHE A 47 -5.01 6.99 0.81
CA PHE A 47 -3.57 6.78 0.62
C PHE A 47 -3.23 5.45 -0.07
N ILE A 48 -3.79 4.33 0.39
CA ILE A 48 -3.53 3.01 -0.21
C ILE A 48 -4.03 2.97 -1.65
N ASN A 49 -5.21 3.52 -1.93
CA ASN A 49 -5.78 3.54 -3.27
C ASN A 49 -4.99 4.41 -4.23
N THR A 50 -4.60 5.62 -3.80
CA THR A 50 -3.74 6.51 -4.58
C THR A 50 -2.41 5.84 -4.89
N ALA A 51 -1.78 5.19 -3.91
CA ALA A 51 -0.53 4.47 -4.11
C ALA A 51 -0.67 3.35 -5.15
N LEU A 52 -1.74 2.55 -5.07
CA LEU A 52 -2.00 1.48 -6.03
C LEU A 52 -2.29 2.00 -7.44
N ASN A 53 -2.95 3.15 -7.57
CA ASN A 53 -3.27 3.77 -8.86
C ASN A 53 -2.04 4.43 -9.51
N ASN A 54 -1.22 5.14 -8.73
CA ASN A 54 0.03 5.74 -9.21
C ASN A 54 0.94 4.68 -9.85
N LEU A 55 1.02 3.49 -9.24
CA LEU A 55 1.77 2.34 -9.76
C LEU A 55 1.12 1.60 -10.93
N LYS A 56 -0.12 1.95 -11.33
CA LYS A 56 -0.76 1.48 -12.58
C LYS A 56 -0.47 2.46 -13.72
N SER A 57 -0.60 3.76 -13.45
CA SER A 57 -0.36 4.85 -14.43
C SER A 57 1.06 4.84 -15.01
N LYS A 58 2.06 4.42 -14.23
CA LYS A 58 3.46 4.33 -14.68
C LYS A 58 3.75 3.20 -15.69
N ASN A 59 2.83 2.25 -15.84
CA ASN A 59 2.93 1.15 -16.81
C ASN A 59 1.93 1.25 -17.96
N GLU A 60 0.78 1.91 -17.77
CA GLU A 60 -0.22 2.14 -18.81
C GLU A 60 -0.92 3.49 -18.56
N SER A 61 -0.92 4.38 -19.58
CA SER A 61 -1.70 5.62 -19.59
C SER A 61 -3.18 5.29 -19.47
N SER A 62 -3.74 5.33 -18.26
CA SER A 62 -5.17 5.23 -18.03
C SER A 62 -5.56 6.05 -16.82
N THR A 63 -5.99 7.28 -17.10
CA THR A 63 -6.92 8.04 -16.29
C THR A 63 -8.16 7.20 -16.07
N SER A 64 -8.52 6.95 -14.81
CA SER A 64 -9.83 6.40 -14.46
C SER A 64 -10.22 6.89 -13.08
N ASP A 65 -11.00 7.96 -13.10
CA ASP A 65 -11.82 8.52 -12.00
C ASP A 65 -12.90 7.53 -11.52
N ASN A 66 -12.53 6.29 -11.20
CA ASN A 66 -13.46 5.31 -10.63
C ASN A 66 -12.89 4.73 -9.35
N LEU A 67 -13.06 5.49 -8.27
CA LEU A 67 -12.86 5.02 -6.90
C LEU A 67 -14.19 4.80 -6.18
N ASP A 68 -15.25 4.47 -6.92
CA ASP A 68 -16.62 4.33 -6.41
C ASP A 68 -16.84 3.05 -5.56
N ASN A 69 -15.84 2.19 -5.41
CA ASN A 69 -15.93 1.03 -4.54
C ASN A 69 -15.39 1.32 -3.13
N ILE A 70 -16.09 2.21 -2.41
CA ILE A 70 -15.86 2.40 -0.98
C ILE A 70 -16.56 1.26 -0.20
N ILE A 71 -15.97 0.06 -0.20
CA ILE A 71 -16.37 -1.00 0.74
C ILE A 71 -15.85 -0.63 2.15
N ASN A 72 -16.74 -0.55 3.13
CA ASN A 72 -16.41 -0.31 4.55
C ASN A 72 -15.62 -1.51 5.09
N TYR A 73 -14.38 -1.27 5.51
CA TYR A 73 -13.60 -2.22 6.30
C TYR A 73 -13.15 -1.49 7.56
N ASP A 74 -13.76 -1.84 8.69
CA ASP A 74 -13.29 -1.50 10.02
C ASP A 74 -12.06 -2.36 10.33
N ASN A 75 -10.87 -1.76 10.35
CA ASN A 75 -9.71 -2.38 10.97
C ASN A 75 -8.78 -1.29 11.52
N ASP A 76 -8.99 -0.97 12.79
CA ASP A 76 -8.00 -0.31 13.65
C ASP A 76 -6.84 -1.28 13.89
N ILE A 77 -5.69 -1.02 13.28
CA ILE A 77 -4.44 -1.69 13.63
C ILE A 77 -3.50 -0.64 14.19
N ASN A 78 -3.32 -0.70 15.50
CA ASN A 78 -2.46 0.14 16.31
C ASN A 78 -1.01 -0.38 16.21
N ILE A 79 -0.09 0.41 15.67
CA ILE A 79 1.35 0.06 15.64
C ILE A 79 2.08 0.90 16.69
N ASN A 80 2.42 0.27 17.82
CA ASN A 80 3.22 0.83 18.91
C ASN A 80 4.55 1.41 18.40
N THR A 81 4.86 2.64 18.79
CA THR A 81 5.93 3.48 18.21
C THR A 81 6.86 4.00 19.30
N ALA A 82 8.14 3.58 19.31
CA ALA A 82 9.28 4.35 19.83
C ALA A 82 10.63 3.61 19.68
N MET A 83 10.73 2.31 20.04
CA MET A 83 12.00 1.54 19.98
C MET A 83 12.26 0.85 18.63
N SER A 84 11.32 0.93 17.69
CA SER A 84 11.32 0.14 16.44
C SER A 84 11.69 0.93 15.18
N ASN A 85 12.01 2.22 15.28
CA ASN A 85 12.11 3.11 14.12
C ASN A 85 13.26 2.70 13.17
N LEU A 86 14.43 2.29 13.69
CA LEU A 86 15.54 1.81 12.86
C LEU A 86 15.13 0.56 12.05
N GLY A 87 14.50 -0.41 12.70
CA GLY A 87 14.02 -1.63 12.04
C GLY A 87 12.90 -1.38 11.03
N ILE A 88 12.06 -0.35 11.26
CA ILE A 88 10.97 0.02 10.35
C ILE A 88 11.51 0.67 9.08
N GLU A 89 12.48 1.58 9.18
CA GLU A 89 13.10 2.22 8.01
C GLU A 89 13.86 1.20 7.15
N GLU A 90 14.61 0.30 7.81
CA GLU A 90 15.32 -0.77 7.12
C GLU A 90 14.36 -1.74 6.43
N LEU A 91 13.31 -2.18 7.14
CA LEU A 91 12.30 -3.06 6.56
C LEU A 91 11.58 -2.38 5.40
N THR A 92 11.28 -1.08 5.51
CA THR A 92 10.68 -0.29 4.43
C THR A 92 11.57 -0.29 3.20
N THR A 93 12.88 -0.04 3.38
CA THR A 93 13.87 -0.08 2.29
C THR A 93 13.92 -1.46 1.63
N LEU A 94 13.89 -2.53 2.42
CA LEU A 94 13.88 -3.91 1.91
C LEU A 94 12.61 -4.20 1.09
N ILE A 95 11.45 -3.70 1.53
CA ILE A 95 10.19 -3.82 0.81
C ILE A 95 10.22 -3.00 -0.49
N GLN A 96 10.78 -1.79 -0.48
CA GLN A 96 10.93 -0.94 -1.68
C GLN A 96 11.76 -1.64 -2.76
N ASN A 97 12.77 -2.42 -2.38
CA ASN A 97 13.62 -3.18 -3.30
C ASN A 97 12.98 -4.47 -3.86
N LEU A 98 11.76 -4.81 -3.45
CA LEU A 98 11.04 -5.94 -4.05
C LEU A 98 10.58 -5.62 -5.47
N PRO A 99 10.50 -6.64 -6.37
CA PRO A 99 9.82 -6.50 -7.64
C PRO A 99 8.39 -5.96 -7.44
N SER A 100 7.93 -5.07 -8.32
CA SER A 100 6.66 -4.33 -8.17
C SER A 100 5.46 -5.21 -7.79
N GLY A 101 5.27 -6.36 -8.45
CA GLY A 101 4.19 -7.30 -8.12
C GLY A 101 4.31 -7.86 -6.70
N CYS A 102 5.50 -8.33 -6.32
CA CYS A 102 5.79 -8.84 -4.97
C CYS A 102 5.58 -7.76 -3.91
N ARG A 103 6.06 -6.52 -4.15
CA ARG A 103 5.90 -5.37 -3.25
C ARG A 103 4.43 -5.07 -3.00
N LYS A 104 3.62 -4.95 -4.06
CA LYS A 104 2.18 -4.67 -3.97
C LYS A 104 1.47 -5.76 -3.17
N VAL A 105 1.65 -7.02 -3.55
CA VAL A 105 0.99 -8.15 -2.90
C VAL A 105 1.42 -8.30 -1.43
N PHE A 106 2.71 -8.13 -1.14
CA PHE A 106 3.21 -8.20 0.24
C PHE A 106 2.56 -7.14 1.12
N ASN A 107 2.57 -5.86 0.70
CA ASN A 107 1.94 -4.79 1.45
C ASN A 107 0.44 -5.04 1.64
N MET A 108 -0.27 -5.39 0.56
CA MET A 108 -1.71 -5.62 0.62
C MET A 108 -2.07 -6.80 1.56
N TYR A 109 -1.36 -7.92 1.48
CA TYR A 109 -1.68 -9.10 2.28
C TYR A 109 -1.20 -9.00 3.73
N VAL A 110 0.08 -8.65 3.92
CA VAL A 110 0.74 -8.74 5.23
C VAL A 110 0.47 -7.51 6.09
N ILE A 111 0.37 -6.33 5.49
CA ILE A 111 0.27 -5.06 6.22
C ILE A 111 -1.16 -4.53 6.22
N ASP A 112 -1.82 -4.55 5.06
CA ASP A 112 -3.17 -3.99 4.92
C ASP A 112 -4.29 -5.01 5.16
N GLY A 113 -3.96 -6.30 5.26
CA GLY A 113 -4.90 -7.36 5.68
C GLY A 113 -5.84 -7.87 4.58
N TYR A 114 -5.57 -7.59 3.31
CA TYR A 114 -6.38 -8.10 2.20
C TYR A 114 -6.21 -9.62 2.00
N SER A 115 -7.30 -10.30 1.67
CA SER A 115 -7.27 -11.67 1.17
C SER A 115 -6.69 -11.74 -0.25
N HIS A 116 -6.19 -12.92 -0.64
CA HIS A 116 -5.70 -13.12 -2.01
C HIS A 116 -6.77 -12.90 -3.09
N GLY A 117 -8.05 -13.15 -2.78
CA GLY A 117 -9.16 -12.90 -3.70
C GLY A 117 -9.37 -11.39 -3.92
N GLU A 118 -9.34 -10.59 -2.87
CA GLU A 118 -9.44 -9.13 -2.96
C GLU A 118 -8.25 -8.52 -3.72
N ILE A 119 -7.04 -9.02 -3.46
CA ILE A 119 -5.83 -8.60 -4.16
C ILE A 119 -5.92 -8.93 -5.65
N ALA A 120 -6.33 -10.15 -5.98
CA ALA A 120 -6.53 -10.59 -7.37
C ALA A 120 -7.48 -9.64 -8.12
N ASN A 121 -8.63 -9.35 -7.54
CA ASN A 121 -9.62 -8.44 -8.11
C ASN A 121 -9.06 -7.01 -8.28
N LYS A 122 -8.37 -6.48 -7.27
CA LYS A 122 -7.88 -5.08 -7.29
C LYS A 122 -6.72 -4.86 -8.26
N LEU A 123 -5.88 -5.88 -8.43
CA LEU A 123 -4.71 -5.83 -9.31
C LEU A 123 -4.96 -6.37 -10.72
N GLY A 124 -6.10 -7.03 -10.97
CA GLY A 124 -6.39 -7.65 -12.26
C GLY A 124 -5.51 -8.88 -12.56
N ILE A 125 -5.18 -9.65 -11.52
CA ILE A 125 -4.33 -10.84 -11.60
C ILE A 125 -5.07 -12.08 -11.08
N SER A 126 -4.53 -13.28 -11.32
CA SER A 126 -5.11 -14.50 -10.73
C SER A 126 -4.81 -14.60 -9.22
N THR A 127 -5.68 -15.28 -8.47
CA THR A 127 -5.42 -15.62 -7.05
C THR A 127 -4.12 -16.43 -6.90
N GLY A 128 -3.81 -17.31 -7.87
CA GLY A 128 -2.56 -18.06 -7.92
C GLY A 128 -1.34 -17.15 -8.04
N THR A 129 -1.41 -16.13 -8.90
CA THR A 129 -0.38 -15.10 -9.08
C THR A 129 -0.17 -14.29 -7.79
N SER A 130 -1.25 -13.94 -7.07
CA SER A 130 -1.14 -13.29 -5.77
C SER A 130 -0.39 -14.18 -4.76
N LYS A 131 -0.73 -15.47 -4.68
CA LYS A 131 -0.03 -16.40 -3.77
C LYS A 131 1.45 -16.56 -4.12
N SER A 132 1.80 -16.72 -5.40
CA SER A 132 3.19 -16.87 -5.83
C SER A 132 4.00 -15.60 -5.58
N GLN A 133 3.47 -14.42 -5.93
CA GLN A 133 4.15 -13.14 -5.66
C GLN A 133 4.39 -12.91 -4.16
N LEU A 134 3.47 -13.32 -3.28
CA LEU A 134 3.70 -13.27 -1.84
C LEU A 134 4.83 -14.22 -1.40
N HIS A 135 4.83 -15.44 -1.93
CA HIS A 135 5.86 -16.44 -1.65
C HIS A 135 7.25 -15.93 -2.06
N ASP A 136 7.38 -15.46 -3.30
CA ASP A 136 8.63 -14.95 -3.85
C ASP A 136 9.12 -13.71 -3.09
N GLY A 137 8.21 -12.78 -2.78
CA GLY A 137 8.52 -11.60 -1.97
C GLY A 137 9.07 -11.96 -0.60
N ARG A 138 8.45 -12.92 0.11
CA ARG A 138 8.96 -13.41 1.40
C ARG A 138 10.32 -14.07 1.28
N ALA A 139 10.57 -14.85 0.22
CA ALA A 139 11.86 -15.48 -0.02
C ALA A 139 12.96 -14.45 -0.24
N ILE A 140 12.69 -13.41 -1.04
CA ILE A 140 13.63 -12.31 -1.29
C ILE A 140 13.94 -11.55 0.01
N LEU A 141 12.90 -11.15 0.77
CA LEU A 141 13.10 -10.46 2.04
C LEU A 141 13.93 -11.28 3.02
N LYS A 142 13.61 -12.57 3.17
CA LYS A 142 14.36 -13.48 4.06
C LYS A 142 15.83 -13.57 3.67
N ARG A 143 16.13 -13.68 2.37
CA ARG A 143 17.51 -13.70 1.87
C ARG A 143 18.23 -12.37 2.15
N ASN A 144 17.59 -11.25 1.89
CA ASN A 144 18.19 -9.93 2.10
C ASN A 144 18.48 -9.66 3.59
N ILE A 145 17.60 -10.09 4.50
CA ILE A 145 17.82 -9.99 5.95
C ILE A 145 19.01 -10.86 6.36
N LYS A 146 19.07 -12.12 5.91
CA LYS A 146 20.19 -13.04 6.22
C LYS A 146 21.55 -12.62 5.67
N ASN A 147 21.58 -11.85 4.59
CA ASN A 147 22.85 -11.36 4.04
C ASN A 147 23.35 -10.10 4.76
N LYS A 148 22.48 -9.46 5.56
CA LYS A 148 22.76 -8.21 6.25
C LYS A 148 23.12 -8.41 7.72
N PHE A 149 22.79 -9.58 8.30
CA PHE A 149 23.09 -10.01 9.68
C PHE A 149 23.71 -11.41 9.67
#